data_AF-A0A0P9T2L1-F1
#
_entry.id   AF-A0A0P9T2L1-F1
#
_cell.length_a   1.000
_cell.length_b   1.000
_cell.length_c   1.000
_cell.angle_alpha   90.00
_cell.angle_beta   90.00
_cell.angle_gamma   90.00
#
_symmetry.space_group_name_H-M   'P 1'
#
loop_
_entity.id
_entity.type
_entity.pdbx_description
1 polymer ?
#
loop_
_entity_poly.entity_id
_entity_poly.type
_entity_poly.pdbx_seq_one_letter_code
_entity_poly.pdbx_strand_id
1 'polypeptide(L)'
;MAIQGGGQILNVASVAAFQPGPWMSTYYASKAYVLHFSEGLREEVKKAGVKVSVLCPGPTRTAFFRTAQLQVNVDNLMSPEEVALYTVRALAKDRAVIIPGFSTRLWTLSPRLVSRWLARQISGYINRKYCPR
;
A
#
# COMPACT_ATOMS: atom_id res chain seq x y z
N MET A 1 5.38 22.36 -9.74
CA MET A 1 4.16 22.14 -8.94
C MET A 1 3.90 23.29 -7.97
N ALA A 2 4.59 23.39 -6.82
CA ALA A 2 4.31 24.46 -5.83
C ALA A 2 4.48 25.89 -6.41
N ILE A 3 5.58 26.15 -7.11
CA ILE A 3 5.83 27.45 -7.79
C ILE A 3 4.90 27.67 -9.00
N GLN A 4 4.29 26.60 -9.53
CA GLN A 4 3.40 26.63 -10.70
C GLN A 4 1.91 26.72 -10.30
N GLY A 5 1.59 26.92 -9.01
CA GLY A 5 0.22 27.09 -8.53
C GLY A 5 -0.54 25.79 -8.17
N GLY A 6 0.14 24.64 -8.14
CA GLY A 6 -0.45 23.39 -7.66
C GLY A 6 -0.02 22.14 -8.44
N GLY A 7 -0.63 21.01 -8.11
CA GLY A 7 -0.38 19.72 -8.77
C GLY A 7 -0.89 18.53 -7.97
N GLN A 8 -0.71 17.32 -8.49
CA GLN A 8 -1.07 16.09 -7.80
C GLN A 8 0.09 15.09 -7.83
N ILE A 9 0.43 14.56 -6.65
CA ILE A 9 1.44 13.52 -6.46
C ILE A 9 0.73 12.24 -6.07
N LEU A 10 1.06 11.14 -6.74
CA LEU A 10 0.66 9.80 -6.33
C LEU A 10 1.92 8.98 -6.00
N ASN A 11 2.04 8.57 -4.74
CA ASN A 11 3.05 7.60 -4.31
C ASN A 11 2.45 6.20 -4.24
N VAL A 12 3.27 5.17 -4.51
CA VAL A 12 2.81 3.76 -4.50
C VAL A 12 3.43 3.00 -3.32
N ALA A 13 2.62 2.83 -2.27
CA ALA A 13 2.91 2.02 -1.11
C ALA A 13 2.41 0.57 -1.29
N SER A 14 1.85 -0.03 -0.23
CA SER A 14 1.25 -1.36 -0.21
C SER A 14 0.42 -1.52 1.06
N VAL A 15 -0.54 -2.44 1.08
CA VAL A 15 -1.19 -2.84 2.34
C VAL A 15 -0.23 -3.45 3.36
N ALA A 16 0.95 -3.89 2.91
CA ALA A 16 2.07 -4.25 3.77
C ALA A 16 2.55 -3.09 4.66
N ALA A 17 2.28 -1.83 4.29
CA ALA A 17 2.69 -0.65 5.05
C ALA A 17 2.07 -0.55 6.46
N PHE A 18 0.94 -1.23 6.70
CA PHE A 18 0.14 -1.05 7.91
C PHE A 18 0.59 -1.91 9.10
N GLN A 19 1.49 -2.87 8.89
CA GLN A 19 1.96 -3.77 9.94
C GLN A 19 3.40 -4.21 9.69
N PRO A 20 4.09 -4.85 10.65
CA PRO A 20 5.35 -5.51 10.38
C PRO A 20 5.14 -6.81 9.58
N GLY A 21 6.09 -7.15 8.70
CA GLY A 21 6.04 -8.38 7.89
C GLY A 21 7.31 -9.21 8.01
N PRO A 22 7.38 -10.17 8.94
CA PRO A 22 8.48 -11.13 8.98
C PRO A 22 8.70 -11.81 7.62
N TRP A 23 9.95 -12.14 7.29
CA TRP A 23 10.40 -12.67 5.99
C TRP A 23 10.31 -11.70 4.80
N MET A 24 9.69 -10.53 4.99
CA MET A 24 9.66 -9.41 4.04
C MET A 24 9.89 -8.08 4.75
N SER A 25 10.69 -8.09 5.84
CA SER A 25 10.78 -6.97 6.79
C SER A 25 11.17 -5.65 6.12
N THR A 26 12.15 -5.67 5.22
CA THR A 26 12.61 -4.49 4.47
C THR A 26 11.52 -3.95 3.54
N TYR A 27 10.80 -4.84 2.85
CA TYR A 27 9.69 -4.44 2.00
C TYR A 27 8.59 -3.76 2.82
N TYR A 28 8.14 -4.37 3.91
CA TYR A 28 7.09 -3.79 4.77
C TYR A 28 7.52 -2.45 5.36
N ALA A 29 8.75 -2.35 5.87
CA ALA A 29 9.30 -1.09 6.40
C ALA A 29 9.38 0.00 5.33
N SER A 30 9.84 -0.32 4.12
CA SER A 30 9.93 0.65 3.01
C SER A 30 8.55 1.17 2.60
N LYS A 31 7.52 0.31 2.60
CA LYS A 31 6.15 0.70 2.24
C LYS A 31 5.48 1.49 3.37
N ALA A 32 5.79 1.19 4.63
CA ALA A 32 5.40 2.02 5.77
C ALA A 32 5.99 3.44 5.68
N TYR A 33 7.27 3.55 5.30
CA TYR A 33 7.89 4.85 5.05
C TYR A 33 7.12 5.63 3.98
N VAL A 34 6.85 5.02 2.81
CA VAL A 34 6.12 5.70 1.73
C VAL A 34 4.73 6.17 2.18
N LEU A 35 4.00 5.35 2.95
CA LEU A 35 2.70 5.72 3.51
C LEU A 35 2.82 6.95 4.42
N HIS A 36 3.64 6.87 5.46
CA HIS A 36 3.78 7.96 6.44
C HIS A 36 4.36 9.23 5.84
N PHE A 37 5.35 9.10 4.95
CA PHE A 37 5.91 10.22 4.20
C PHE A 37 4.84 10.93 3.37
N SER A 38 3.99 10.17 2.67
CA SER A 38 2.95 10.76 1.81
C SER A 38 1.86 11.45 2.61
N GLU A 39 1.46 10.88 3.76
CA GLU A 39 0.49 11.50 4.65
C GLU A 39 1.03 12.80 5.27
N GLY A 40 2.28 12.80 5.75
CA GLY A 40 2.95 14.00 6.26
C GLY A 40 3.09 15.07 5.18
N LEU A 41 3.64 14.69 4.03
CA LEU A 41 3.85 15.60 2.90
C LEU A 41 2.53 16.25 2.45
N ARG A 42 1.42 15.49 2.43
CA ARG A 42 0.09 16.02 2.08
C ARG A 42 -0.27 17.24 2.90
N GLU A 43 -0.03 17.21 4.22
CA GLU A 43 -0.35 18.33 5.10
C GLU A 43 0.66 19.48 4.96
N GLU A 44 1.94 19.17 4.79
CA GLU A 44 3.01 20.16 4.60
C GLU A 44 2.79 21.02 3.35
N VAL A 45 2.38 20.41 2.23
CA VAL A 45 2.26 21.10 0.94
C VAL A 45 0.84 21.56 0.61
N LYS A 46 -0.13 21.33 1.51
CA LYS A 46 -1.55 21.67 1.30
C LYS A 46 -1.77 23.13 0.95
N LYS A 47 -1.06 24.04 1.64
CA LYS A 47 -1.15 25.50 1.40
C LYS A 47 -0.59 25.91 0.03
N ALA A 48 0.29 25.10 -0.56
CA ALA A 48 0.84 25.32 -1.89
C ALA A 48 -0.06 24.78 -3.02
N GLY A 49 -1.28 24.33 -2.72
CA GLY A 49 -2.22 23.79 -3.70
C GLY A 49 -1.81 22.42 -4.27
N VAL A 50 -0.84 21.75 -3.66
CA VAL A 50 -0.39 20.42 -4.08
C VAL A 50 -1.16 19.35 -3.32
N LYS A 51 -1.80 18.44 -4.06
CA LYS A 51 -2.50 17.28 -3.52
C LYS A 51 -1.56 16.09 -3.50
N VAL A 52 -1.46 15.41 -2.37
CA VAL A 52 -0.65 14.18 -2.25
C VAL A 52 -1.56 13.02 -1.88
N SER A 53 -1.49 11.95 -2.66
CA SER A 53 -2.22 10.71 -2.45
C SER A 53 -1.26 9.54 -2.41
N VAL A 54 -1.59 8.51 -1.65
CA VAL A 54 -0.83 7.26 -1.58
C VAL A 54 -1.71 6.07 -1.91
N LEU A 55 -1.26 5.27 -2.87
CA LEU A 55 -1.88 4.01 -3.27
C LEU A 55 -1.29 2.87 -2.45
N CYS A 56 -2.14 2.15 -1.72
CA CYS A 56 -1.80 0.97 -0.94
C CYS A 56 -2.54 -0.24 -1.52
N PRO A 57 -2.04 -0.87 -2.59
CA PRO A 57 -2.70 -2.01 -3.18
C PRO A 57 -2.42 -3.29 -2.39
N GLY A 58 -3.37 -4.22 -2.48
CA GLY A 58 -3.16 -5.62 -2.13
C GLY A 58 -2.33 -6.36 -3.19
N PRO A 59 -2.19 -7.69 -3.06
CA PRO A 59 -1.62 -8.53 -4.09
C PRO A 59 -2.26 -8.25 -5.47
N THR A 60 -1.42 -7.86 -6.44
CA THR A 60 -1.84 -7.42 -7.78
C THR A 60 -1.11 -8.26 -8.83
N ARG A 61 -1.82 -8.72 -9.86
CA ARG A 61 -1.27 -9.60 -10.91
C ARG A 61 -0.23 -8.89 -11.78
N THR A 62 1.00 -8.83 -11.27
CA THR A 62 2.16 -8.14 -11.87
C THR A 62 3.39 -9.06 -11.85
N ALA A 63 4.49 -8.60 -12.45
CA ALA A 63 5.79 -9.27 -12.35
C ALA A 63 6.39 -9.25 -10.91
N PHE A 64 5.80 -8.51 -9.96
CA PHE A 64 6.33 -8.36 -8.60
C PHE A 64 6.64 -9.70 -7.92
N PHE A 65 5.70 -10.66 -7.92
CA PHE A 65 5.89 -11.94 -7.26
C PHE A 65 7.01 -12.76 -7.88
N ARG A 66 7.15 -12.69 -9.21
CA ARG A 66 8.24 -13.35 -9.95
C ARG A 66 9.59 -12.77 -9.56
N THR A 67 9.71 -11.43 -9.54
CA THR A 67 10.95 -10.73 -9.19
C THR A 67 11.31 -10.92 -7.71
N ALA A 68 10.32 -10.93 -6.83
CA ALA A 68 10.51 -11.18 -5.40
C ALA A 68 10.68 -12.67 -5.05
N GLN A 69 10.69 -13.56 -6.06
CA GLN A 69 10.79 -15.02 -5.91
C GLN A 69 9.72 -15.60 -4.94
N LEU A 70 8.52 -15.01 -4.92
CA LEU A 70 7.40 -15.43 -4.08
C LEU A 70 6.48 -16.39 -4.84
N GLN A 71 6.07 -17.48 -4.19
CA GLN A 71 5.11 -18.43 -4.75
C GLN A 71 3.67 -18.03 -4.40
N VAL A 72 2.96 -17.41 -5.34
CA VAL A 72 1.58 -16.94 -5.14
C VAL A 72 0.70 -17.40 -6.30
N ASN A 73 -0.51 -17.89 -6.02
CA ASN A 73 -1.52 -18.07 -7.06
C ASN A 73 -2.05 -16.70 -7.49
N VAL A 74 -1.86 -16.36 -8.77
CA VAL A 74 -2.18 -15.04 -9.33
C VAL A 74 -3.58 -14.96 -9.95
N ASP A 75 -4.30 -16.07 -10.07
CA ASP A 75 -5.55 -16.15 -10.85
C ASP A 75 -6.66 -15.29 -10.26
N ASN A 76 -6.72 -15.21 -8.93
CA ASN A 76 -7.72 -14.45 -8.18
C ASN A 76 -7.25 -13.05 -7.75
N LEU A 77 -6.12 -12.58 -8.28
CA LEU A 77 -5.59 -11.25 -7.97
C LEU A 77 -6.17 -10.19 -8.91
N MET A 78 -6.41 -9.01 -8.36
CA MET A 78 -6.82 -7.83 -9.14
C MET A 78 -5.76 -7.52 -10.20
N SER A 79 -6.20 -7.12 -11.39
CA SER A 79 -5.31 -6.72 -12.47
C SER A 79 -4.69 -5.34 -12.21
N PRO A 80 -3.52 -5.03 -12.78
CA PRO A 80 -2.93 -3.69 -12.67
C PRO A 80 -3.84 -2.60 -13.25
N GLU A 81 -4.60 -2.92 -14.31
CA GLU A 81 -5.54 -2.01 -14.96
C GLU A 81 -6.72 -1.69 -14.03
N GLU A 82 -7.26 -2.69 -13.33
CA GLU A 82 -8.31 -2.49 -12.33
C GLU A 82 -7.83 -1.62 -11.16
N VAL A 83 -6.62 -1.88 -10.67
CA VAL A 83 -5.98 -1.05 -9.62
C VAL A 83 -5.77 0.38 -10.11
N ALA A 84 -5.30 0.57 -11.34
CA ALA A 84 -5.08 1.88 -11.93
C ALA A 84 -6.40 2.65 -12.10
N LEU A 85 -7.44 2.01 -12.64
CA LEU A 85 -8.76 2.61 -12.81
C LEU A 85 -9.37 3.03 -11.48
N TYR A 86 -9.27 2.18 -10.45
CA TYR A 86 -9.70 2.54 -9.10
C TYR A 86 -8.93 3.75 -8.57
N THR A 87 -7.62 3.78 -8.79
CA THR A 87 -6.73 4.85 -8.33
C THR A 87 -7.07 6.18 -8.99
N VAL A 88 -7.25 6.22 -10.31
CA VAL A 88 -7.64 7.44 -11.05
C VAL A 88 -8.96 8.01 -10.51
N ARG A 89 -9.96 7.15 -10.28
CA ARG A 89 -11.25 7.56 -9.70
C ARG A 89 -11.10 8.12 -8.28
N ALA A 90 -10.19 7.58 -7.48
CA ALA A 90 -9.92 8.04 -6.13
C ALA A 90 -9.10 9.34 -6.10
N LEU A 91 -8.18 9.52 -7.05
CA LEU A 91 -7.42 10.77 -7.25
C LEU A 91 -8.33 11.93 -7.64
N ALA A 92 -9.32 11.69 -8.50
CA ALA A 92 -10.34 12.69 -8.85
C ALA A 92 -11.16 13.17 -7.64
N LYS A 93 -11.29 12.32 -6.61
CA LYS A 93 -11.96 12.63 -5.33
C LYS A 93 -11.00 13.13 -4.25
N ASP A 94 -9.75 13.43 -4.60
CA ASP A 94 -8.69 13.88 -3.69
C ASP A 94 -8.55 13.02 -2.42
N ARG A 95 -8.60 11.69 -2.59
CA ARG A 95 -8.42 10.76 -1.48
C ARG A 95 -6.94 10.72 -1.06
N ALA A 96 -6.67 10.96 0.22
CA ALA A 96 -5.31 10.88 0.78
C ALA A 96 -4.74 9.45 0.71
N VAL A 97 -5.48 8.46 1.22
CA VAL A 97 -5.07 7.04 1.24
C VAL A 97 -6.04 6.24 0.37
N ILE A 98 -5.49 5.54 -0.61
CA ILE A 98 -6.25 4.79 -1.63
C ILE A 98 -5.94 3.30 -1.46
N ILE A 99 -6.93 2.53 -1.02
CA ILE A 99 -6.83 1.07 -0.88
C ILE A 99 -7.87 0.42 -1.80
N PRO A 100 -7.46 -0.17 -2.94
CA PRO A 100 -8.33 -0.97 -3.79
C PRO A 100 -8.80 -2.25 -3.07
N GLY A 101 -10.10 -2.55 -3.14
CA GLY A 101 -10.71 -3.74 -2.56
C GLY A 101 -11.19 -3.57 -1.11
N PHE A 102 -12.44 -3.97 -0.85
CA PHE A 102 -13.06 -3.82 0.48
C PHE A 102 -12.42 -4.73 1.54
N SER A 103 -12.19 -6.00 1.20
CA SER A 103 -11.53 -6.97 2.09
C SER A 103 -10.13 -6.51 2.49
N THR A 104 -9.35 -6.05 1.52
CA THR A 104 -8.00 -5.53 1.73
C THR A 104 -7.99 -4.29 2.61
N ARG A 105 -8.97 -3.39 2.44
CA ARG A 105 -9.15 -2.22 3.33
C ARG A 105 -9.48 -2.65 4.76
N LEU A 106 -10.31 -3.67 4.96
CA LEU A 106 -10.62 -4.17 6.30
C LEU A 106 -9.37 -4.76 6.98
N TRP A 107 -8.54 -5.48 6.23
CA TRP A 107 -7.25 -6.01 6.71
C TRP A 107 -6.30 -4.94 7.23
N THR A 108 -6.24 -3.76 6.59
CA THR A 108 -5.37 -2.65 7.07
C THR A 108 -5.78 -2.09 8.43
N LEU A 109 -7.00 -2.37 8.90
CA LEU A 109 -7.46 -1.96 10.24
C LEU A 109 -7.08 -2.97 11.33
N SER A 110 -6.73 -4.20 10.95
CA SER A 110 -6.40 -5.27 11.90
C SER A 110 -5.30 -4.90 12.91
N PRO A 111 -4.22 -4.16 12.57
CA PRO A 111 -3.16 -3.82 13.52
C PRO A 111 -3.62 -2.88 14.64
N ARG A 112 -4.79 -2.23 14.49
CA ARG A 112 -5.42 -1.40 15.52
C ARG A 112 -6.25 -2.22 16.51
N LEU A 113 -6.63 -3.44 16.14
CA LEU A 113 -7.51 -4.31 16.93
C LEU A 113 -6.74 -5.42 17.65
N VAL A 114 -5.58 -5.82 17.11
CA VAL A 114 -4.76 -6.89 17.70
C VAL A 114 -3.45 -6.34 18.28
N SER A 115 -2.87 -7.06 19.25
CA SER A 115 -1.56 -6.69 19.80
C SER A 115 -0.44 -6.76 18.75
N ARG A 116 0.62 -5.94 18.91
CA ARG A 116 1.77 -5.94 17.98
C ARG A 116 2.46 -7.30 17.87
N TRP A 117 2.41 -8.12 18.92
CA TRP A 117 2.92 -9.49 18.87
C TRP A 117 2.06 -10.35 17.94
N LEU A 118 0.74 -10.32 18.11
CA LEU A 118 -0.18 -11.13 17.30
C LEU A 118 -0.15 -10.72 15.82
N ALA A 119 -0.11 -9.41 15.54
CA ALA A 119 0.04 -8.90 14.17
C ALA A 119 1.30 -9.46 13.48
N ARG A 120 2.44 -9.51 14.20
CA ARG A 120 3.69 -10.09 13.67
C ARG A 120 3.56 -11.59 13.40
N GLN A 121 2.92 -12.34 14.30
CA GLN A 121 2.73 -13.77 14.13
C GLN A 121 1.82 -14.09 12.93
N ILE A 122 0.69 -13.39 12.81
CA ILE A 122 -0.25 -13.56 11.68
C ILE A 122 0.45 -13.20 10.35
N SER A 123 1.10 -12.03 10.30
CA SER A 123 1.84 -11.57 9.12
C SER A 123 2.95 -12.55 8.74
N GLY A 124 3.72 -13.05 9.72
CA GLY A 124 4.77 -14.03 9.50
C GLY A 124 4.24 -15.37 9.00
N TYR A 125 3.13 -15.86 9.56
CA TYR A 125 2.47 -17.08 9.11
C TYR A 125 1.98 -16.96 7.65
N ILE A 126 1.40 -15.82 7.28
CA ILE A 126 0.97 -15.55 5.90
C ILE A 126 2.18 -15.50 4.96
N ASN A 127 3.21 -14.71 5.30
CA ASN A 127 4.38 -14.54 4.43
C ASN A 127 5.15 -15.84 4.21
N ARG A 128 5.23 -16.70 5.23
CA ARG A 128 5.92 -17.99 5.14
C ARG A 128 5.30 -18.96 4.13
N LYS A 129 4.03 -18.76 3.74
CA LYS A 129 3.40 -19.53 2.66
C LYS A 129 3.93 -19.16 1.27
N TYR A 130 4.42 -17.94 1.13
CA TYR A 130 4.84 -17.37 -0.15
C TYR A 130 6.36 -17.34 -0.31
N CYS A 131 7.12 -17.25 0.79
CA CYS A 131 8.57 -17.28 0.75
C CYS A 131 9.09 -18.70 0.47
N PRO A 132 10.02 -18.89 -0.50
CA PRO A 132 10.66 -20.17 -0.74
C PRO A 132 11.46 -20.60 0.50
N ARG A 133 11.54 -21.93 0.71
CA ARG A 133 12.37 -22.53 1.76
C ARG A 133 13.83 -22.61 1.32
#